data_AF-A0A8E2I8S1-F1
#
_entry.id   AF-A0A8E2I8S1-F1
#
_cell.length_a   1.000
_cell.length_b   1.000
_cell.length_c   1.000
_cell.angle_alpha   90.00
_cell.angle_beta   90.00
_cell.angle_gamma   90.00
#
_symmetry.space_group_name_H-M   'P 1'
#
loop_
_entity.id
_entity.type
_entity.pdbx_description
1 polymer ?
#
loop_
_entity_poly.entity_id
_entity_poly.type
_entity_poly.pdbx_seq_one_letter_code
_entity_poly.pdbx_strand_id
1 'polypeptide(L)'
;MPFVKHFGVNVVEKPSGLKLTRENYIEKVTFKDSHLKKLYTDSIINCHTEACLYNYDKNMNYFHSLSHKDFNEELENFIRENMNFKEITDLTSVDGKSGYYIMVLDEYAQAYIGTSRDIKKRIQQHWRMQMFFDRMIFGTKENSILSINSFRSLDTTRIFVYLTSNTYHLEDKLINQFDNKYLLNRTAGGVLDGLSGAIANGKTRDLSV
;
A
#
# COMPACT_ATOMS: atom_id res chain seq x y z
N MET A 1 16.66 -12.12 -16.35
CA MET A 1 15.60 -12.41 -15.37
C MET A 1 14.32 -12.66 -16.14
N PRO A 2 13.54 -13.69 -15.82
CA PRO A 2 12.20 -13.85 -16.37
C PRO A 2 11.33 -12.63 -16.02
N PHE A 3 10.45 -12.24 -16.94
CA PHE A 3 9.48 -11.18 -16.74
C PHE A 3 8.08 -11.79 -16.81
N VAL A 4 7.20 -11.34 -15.92
CA VAL A 4 5.78 -11.67 -15.96
C VAL A 4 5.01 -10.44 -16.43
N LYS A 5 4.07 -10.62 -17.37
CA LYS A 5 3.18 -9.54 -17.78
C LYS A 5 2.06 -9.38 -16.75
N HIS A 6 1.88 -8.15 -16.28
CA HIS A 6 0.80 -7.80 -15.35
C HIS A 6 0.37 -6.35 -15.62
N PHE A 7 -0.93 -6.11 -15.81
CA PHE A 7 -1.48 -4.83 -16.29
C PHE A 7 -0.71 -4.21 -17.47
N GLY A 8 -0.45 -5.00 -18.51
CA GLY A 8 0.23 -4.54 -19.73
C GLY A 8 1.72 -4.19 -19.60
N VAL A 9 2.32 -4.32 -18.40
CA VAL A 9 3.74 -4.05 -18.17
C VAL A 9 4.51 -5.31 -17.78
N ASN A 10 5.81 -5.32 -18.09
CA ASN A 10 6.72 -6.36 -17.63
C ASN A 10 7.10 -6.08 -16.17
N VAL A 11 6.80 -7.04 -15.30
CA VAL A 11 7.22 -7.02 -13.91
C VAL A 11 8.44 -7.93 -13.75
N VAL A 12 9.46 -7.39 -13.08
CA VAL A 12 10.65 -8.15 -12.70
C VAL A 12 10.29 -9.10 -11.58
N GLU A 13 10.50 -10.38 -11.79
CA GLU A 13 10.35 -11.38 -10.74
C GLU A 13 11.39 -11.14 -9.63
N LYS A 14 10.91 -10.86 -8.41
CA LYS A 14 11.76 -10.85 -7.22
C LYS A 14 12.13 -12.30 -6.89
N PRO A 15 13.35 -12.60 -6.39
CA PRO A 15 13.75 -13.96 -6.06
C PRO A 15 12.79 -14.69 -5.11
N SER A 16 12.13 -13.93 -4.24
CA SER A 16 11.16 -14.40 -3.24
C SER A 16 9.70 -14.37 -3.71
N GLY A 17 9.46 -14.25 -5.02
CA GLY A 17 8.13 -14.34 -5.64
C GLY A 17 7.45 -13.00 -5.93
N LEU A 18 6.27 -13.06 -6.55
CA LEU A 18 5.51 -11.88 -7.01
C LEU A 18 4.28 -11.53 -6.17
N LYS A 19 4.01 -12.32 -5.13
CA LYS A 19 2.97 -12.09 -4.11
C LYS A 19 3.59 -11.93 -2.73
N LEU A 20 2.97 -11.12 -1.87
CA LEU A 20 3.36 -10.98 -0.48
C LEU A 20 3.11 -12.29 0.28
N THR A 21 4.14 -12.75 0.99
CA THR A 21 4.08 -13.89 1.91
C THR A 21 4.75 -13.50 3.22
N ARG A 22 4.51 -14.28 4.26
CA ARG A 22 5.14 -14.06 5.56
C ARG A 22 6.66 -14.15 5.46
N GLU A 23 7.15 -15.13 4.70
CA GLU A 23 8.58 -15.41 4.48
C GLU A 23 9.29 -14.28 3.74
N ASN A 24 8.56 -13.58 2.86
CA ASN A 24 9.11 -12.54 2.01
C ASN A 24 8.76 -11.10 2.44
N TYR A 25 8.04 -10.95 3.56
CA TYR A 25 7.66 -9.65 4.12
C TYR A 25 8.88 -8.82 4.55
N ILE A 26 9.88 -9.46 5.16
CA ILE A 26 11.17 -8.88 5.49
C ILE A 26 12.25 -9.56 4.62
N GLU A 27 12.29 -9.21 3.34
CA GLU A 27 13.25 -9.81 2.41
C GLU A 27 14.69 -9.32 2.67
N LYS A 28 14.85 -8.06 3.04
CA LYS A 28 16.15 -7.42 3.36
C LYS A 28 16.02 -6.36 4.44
N VAL A 29 16.92 -6.38 5.42
CA VAL A 29 17.02 -5.31 6.43
C VAL A 29 17.70 -4.11 5.79
N THR A 30 16.90 -3.10 5.42
CA THR A 30 17.37 -1.84 4.84
C THR A 30 16.80 -0.68 5.63
N PHE A 31 17.66 0.28 5.98
CA PHE A 31 17.25 1.46 6.75
C PHE A 31 17.04 2.64 5.83
N LYS A 32 16.07 3.50 6.12
CA LYS A 32 15.91 4.74 5.34
C LYS A 32 17.11 5.66 5.52
N ASP A 33 17.57 5.79 6.76
CA ASP A 33 18.77 6.56 7.11
C ASP A 33 19.88 5.60 7.56
N SER A 34 21.00 5.63 6.85
CA SER A 34 22.17 4.80 7.13
C SER A 34 22.81 5.08 8.50
N HIS A 35 22.59 6.26 9.10
CA HIS A 35 23.09 6.55 10.45
C HIS A 35 22.35 5.74 11.52
N LEU A 36 21.05 5.47 11.32
CA LEU A 36 20.26 4.63 12.22
C LEU A 36 20.76 3.18 12.23
N LYS A 37 21.35 2.69 11.13
CA LYS A 37 21.96 1.36 11.08
C LYS A 37 22.95 1.12 12.22
N LYS A 38 23.69 2.15 12.64
CA LYS A 38 24.69 2.04 13.72
C LYS A 38 24.06 1.83 15.11
N LEU A 39 22.77 2.12 15.26
CA LEU A 39 22.02 1.98 16.51
C LEU A 39 21.35 0.61 16.63
N TYR A 40 21.25 -0.15 15.54
CA TYR A 40 20.60 -1.46 15.51
C TYR A 40 21.64 -2.57 15.73
N THR A 41 21.76 -3.02 16.97
CA THR A 41 22.46 -4.28 17.29
C THR A 41 21.65 -5.47 16.78
N ASP A 42 22.27 -6.65 16.68
CA ASP A 42 21.56 -7.88 16.28
C ASP A 42 20.35 -8.16 17.17
N SER A 43 20.46 -7.89 18.47
CA SER A 43 19.34 -8.01 19.41
C SER A 43 18.18 -7.08 19.07
N ILE A 44 18.46 -5.83 18.68
CA ILE A 44 17.41 -4.87 18.29
C ILE A 44 16.78 -5.28 16.96
N ILE A 45 17.58 -5.75 16.00
CA ILE A 45 17.08 -6.28 14.72
C ILE A 45 16.16 -7.48 14.96
N ASN A 46 16.54 -8.42 15.83
CA ASN A 46 15.71 -9.59 16.12
C ASN A 46 14.40 -9.18 16.80
N CYS A 47 14.45 -8.33 17.83
CA CYS A 47 13.25 -7.83 18.51
C CYS A 47 12.31 -7.08 17.55
N HIS A 48 12.85 -6.23 16.67
CA HIS A 48 12.04 -5.50 15.69
C HIS A 48 11.49 -6.40 14.59
N THR A 49 12.26 -7.41 14.17
CA THR A 49 11.79 -8.46 13.23
C THR A 49 10.59 -9.19 13.81
N GLU A 50 10.67 -9.63 15.07
CA GLU A 50 9.55 -10.28 15.77
C GLU A 50 8.33 -9.36 15.85
N ALA A 51 8.53 -8.08 16.19
CA ALA A 51 7.44 -7.10 16.21
C ALA A 51 6.79 -6.89 14.83
N CYS A 52 7.59 -6.82 13.77
CA CYS A 52 7.10 -6.67 12.40
C CYS A 52 6.31 -7.91 11.94
N LEU A 53 6.83 -9.11 12.21
CA LEU A 53 6.13 -10.36 11.86
C LEU A 53 4.84 -10.54 12.68
N TYR A 54 4.85 -10.15 13.96
CA TYR A 54 3.63 -10.10 14.76
C TYR A 54 2.58 -9.16 14.15
N ASN A 55 2.99 -7.96 13.73
CA ASN A 55 2.09 -7.01 13.07
C ASN A 55 1.55 -7.53 11.73
N TYR A 56 2.40 -8.21 10.95
CA TYR A 56 2.00 -8.88 9.72
C TYR A 56 0.90 -9.92 9.99
N ASP A 57 1.12 -10.82 10.95
CA ASP A 57 0.17 -11.89 11.29
C ASP A 57 -1.18 -11.29 11.76
N LYS A 58 -1.14 -10.20 12.53
CA LYS A 58 -2.33 -9.45 12.95
C LYS A 58 -3.10 -8.86 11.76
N ASN A 59 -2.41 -8.22 10.82
CA ASN A 59 -3.05 -7.68 9.62
C ASN A 59 -3.63 -8.79 8.74
N MET A 60 -2.92 -9.91 8.56
CA MET A 60 -3.43 -11.04 7.77
C MET A 60 -4.68 -11.66 8.40
N ASN A 61 -4.70 -11.87 9.71
CA ASN A 61 -5.92 -12.32 10.41
C ASN A 61 -7.06 -11.32 10.25
N TYR A 62 -6.76 -10.03 10.37
CA TYR A 62 -7.74 -8.98 10.13
C TYR A 62 -8.31 -9.05 8.71
N PHE A 63 -7.46 -9.13 7.68
CA PHE A 63 -7.90 -9.24 6.29
C PHE A 63 -8.78 -10.48 6.06
N HIS A 64 -8.43 -11.64 6.62
CA HIS A 64 -9.24 -12.86 6.52
C HIS A 64 -10.62 -12.74 7.21
N SER A 65 -10.75 -11.84 8.19
CA SER A 65 -12.04 -11.60 8.87
C SER A 65 -13.01 -10.72 8.06
N LEU A 66 -12.52 -10.03 7.03
CA LEU A 66 -13.32 -9.10 6.25
C LEU A 66 -14.23 -9.82 5.24
N SER A 67 -15.46 -9.33 5.09
CA SER A 67 -16.39 -9.80 4.05
C SER A 67 -15.95 -9.25 2.68
N HIS A 68 -15.52 -10.15 1.79
CA HIS A 68 -15.22 -9.78 0.40
C HIS A 68 -16.46 -9.24 -0.34
N LYS A 69 -17.66 -9.69 0.05
CA LYS A 69 -18.91 -9.19 -0.51
C LYS A 69 -19.09 -7.72 -0.12
N ASP A 70 -19.00 -7.41 1.17
CA ASP A 70 -19.18 -6.06 1.69
C ASP A 70 -18.09 -5.11 1.17
N PHE A 71 -16.86 -5.61 1.02
CA PHE A 71 -15.77 -4.88 0.38
C PHE A 71 -16.08 -4.50 -1.07
N ASN A 72 -16.61 -5.45 -1.86
CA ASN A 72 -16.99 -5.18 -3.24
C ASN A 72 -18.17 -4.20 -3.33
N GLU A 73 -19.17 -4.35 -2.46
CA GLU A 73 -20.29 -3.40 -2.39
C GLU A 73 -19.79 -1.98 -2.05
N GLU A 74 -18.88 -1.83 -1.09
CA GLU A 74 -18.26 -0.55 -0.75
C GLU A 74 -17.47 0.04 -1.93
N LEU A 75 -16.64 -0.78 -2.60
CA LEU A 75 -15.87 -0.33 -3.76
C LEU A 75 -16.79 0.11 -4.90
N GLU A 76 -17.85 -0.65 -5.21
CA GLU A 76 -18.82 -0.29 -6.24
C GLU A 76 -19.57 1.00 -5.91
N ASN A 77 -19.99 1.18 -4.65
CA ASN A 77 -20.60 2.40 -4.17
C ASN A 77 -19.65 3.59 -4.32
N PHE A 78 -18.40 3.45 -3.90
CA PHE A 78 -17.37 4.48 -4.02
C PHE A 78 -17.14 4.90 -5.48
N ILE A 79 -17.02 3.93 -6.40
CA ILE A 79 -16.82 4.20 -7.83
C ILE A 79 -18.06 4.86 -8.45
N ARG A 80 -19.26 4.46 -8.05
CA ARG A 80 -20.52 5.07 -8.52
C ARG A 80 -20.64 6.53 -8.08
N GLU A 81 -20.23 6.84 -6.86
CA GLU A 81 -20.21 8.23 -6.35
C GLU A 81 -19.08 9.06 -6.96
N ASN A 82 -17.98 8.41 -7.38
CA ASN A 82 -16.83 9.05 -8.00
C ASN A 82 -16.66 8.62 -9.47
N MET A 83 -17.67 8.89 -10.30
CA MET A 83 -17.79 8.42 -11.70
C MET A 83 -16.59 8.72 -12.62
N ASN A 84 -15.70 9.62 -12.23
CA ASN A 84 -14.45 9.93 -12.93
C ASN A 84 -13.43 8.79 -12.85
N PHE A 85 -13.52 7.89 -11.86
CA PHE A 85 -12.70 6.69 -11.82
C PHE A 85 -13.14 5.71 -12.90
N LYS A 86 -12.16 5.22 -13.67
CA LYS A 86 -12.34 4.17 -14.67
C LYS A 86 -11.40 3.03 -14.37
N GLU A 87 -11.90 1.81 -14.45
CA GLU A 87 -11.06 0.62 -14.36
C GLU A 87 -10.15 0.54 -15.58
N ILE A 88 -8.89 0.16 -15.35
CA ILE A 88 -7.91 -0.10 -16.41
C ILE A 88 -7.32 -1.50 -16.23
N THR A 89 -7.07 -2.15 -17.35
CA THR A 89 -6.40 -3.46 -17.41
C THR A 89 -4.99 -3.35 -17.98
N ASP A 90 -4.56 -2.14 -18.38
CA ASP A 90 -3.26 -1.87 -18.97
C ASP A 90 -2.72 -0.51 -18.47
N LEU A 91 -1.60 -0.53 -17.74
CA LEU A 91 -0.95 0.67 -17.22
C LEU A 91 -0.32 1.54 -18.31
N THR A 92 -0.07 1.01 -19.51
CA THR A 92 0.44 1.82 -20.63
C THR A 92 -0.59 2.86 -21.09
N SER A 93 -1.89 2.63 -20.86
CA SER A 93 -2.96 3.58 -21.15
C SER A 93 -2.86 4.90 -20.36
N VAL A 94 -2.10 4.89 -19.25
CA VAL A 94 -1.89 6.03 -18.35
C VAL A 94 -0.42 6.43 -18.18
N ASP A 95 0.44 6.03 -19.13
CA ASP A 95 1.85 6.39 -19.12
C ASP A 95 2.04 7.92 -19.17
N GLY A 96 2.81 8.46 -18.23
CA GLY A 96 3.05 9.90 -18.10
C GLY A 96 1.81 10.73 -17.74
N LYS A 97 0.68 10.11 -17.39
CA LYS A 97 -0.55 10.83 -17.03
C LYS A 97 -0.67 11.02 -15.51
N SER A 98 -1.15 12.20 -15.13
CA SER A 98 -1.40 12.59 -13.75
C SER A 98 -2.83 12.25 -13.31
N GLY A 99 -3.02 12.11 -12.00
CA GLY A 99 -4.35 11.97 -11.41
C GLY A 99 -4.35 11.18 -10.11
N TYR A 100 -5.49 10.57 -9.83
CA TYR A 100 -5.70 9.67 -8.70
C TYR A 100 -5.80 8.23 -9.19
N TYR A 101 -5.41 7.28 -8.34
CA TYR A 101 -5.50 5.86 -8.63
C TYR A 101 -5.94 5.09 -7.39
N ILE A 102 -6.58 3.97 -7.62
CA ILE A 102 -6.92 2.97 -6.62
C ILE A 102 -6.24 1.67 -7.03
N MET A 103 -5.42 1.13 -6.14
CA MET A 103 -4.93 -0.25 -6.25
C MET A 103 -5.82 -1.12 -5.36
N VAL A 104 -6.47 -2.10 -5.96
CA VAL A 104 -7.33 -3.06 -5.24
C VAL A 104 -6.58 -4.37 -5.10
N LEU A 105 -6.59 -4.91 -3.89
CA LEU A 105 -5.95 -6.17 -3.54
C LEU A 105 -7.02 -7.12 -3.03
N ASP A 106 -7.68 -7.81 -3.96
CA ASP A 106 -8.92 -8.57 -3.70
C ASP A 106 -8.74 -9.67 -2.67
N GLU A 107 -7.58 -10.33 -2.64
CA GLU A 107 -7.26 -11.40 -1.69
C GLU A 107 -7.32 -10.94 -0.23
N TYR A 108 -7.13 -9.64 0.02
CA TYR A 108 -7.08 -9.07 1.37
C TYR A 108 -8.32 -8.23 1.71
N ALA A 109 -9.28 -8.09 0.77
CA ALA A 109 -10.37 -7.13 0.87
C ALA A 109 -9.86 -5.71 1.23
N GLN A 110 -8.78 -5.27 0.57
CA GLN A 110 -8.17 -3.96 0.80
C GLN A 110 -8.01 -3.18 -0.50
N ALA A 111 -8.04 -1.85 -0.37
CA ALA A 111 -7.72 -0.89 -1.41
C ALA A 111 -6.69 0.12 -0.92
N TYR A 112 -5.99 0.75 -1.84
CA TYR A 112 -5.09 1.87 -1.57
C TYR A 112 -5.40 2.99 -2.55
N ILE A 113 -5.68 4.19 -2.03
CA ILE A 113 -5.95 5.38 -2.83
C ILE A 113 -4.70 6.25 -2.82
N GLY A 114 -4.24 6.68 -3.99
CA GLY A 114 -3.10 7.58 -4.09
C GLY A 114 -3.23 8.57 -5.24
N THR A 115 -2.34 9.56 -5.25
CA THR A 115 -2.18 10.51 -6.36
C THR A 115 -0.76 10.54 -6.91
N SER A 116 -0.61 10.93 -8.19
CA SER A 116 0.70 11.12 -8.83
C SER A 116 0.61 12.01 -10.05
N ARG A 117 1.73 12.63 -10.41
CA ARG A 117 1.90 13.26 -11.74
C ARG A 117 2.16 12.24 -12.86
N ASP A 118 2.53 11.02 -12.48
CA ASP A 118 2.74 9.86 -13.36
C ASP A 118 2.23 8.62 -12.63
N ILE A 119 1.00 8.20 -12.96
CA ILE A 119 0.30 7.10 -12.28
C ILE A 119 1.02 5.78 -12.52
N LYS A 120 1.38 5.47 -13.78
CA LYS A 120 2.09 4.23 -14.14
C LYS A 120 3.37 4.08 -13.34
N LYS A 121 4.22 5.11 -13.34
CA LYS A 121 5.50 5.08 -12.62
C LYS A 121 5.32 4.90 -11.12
N ARG A 122 4.29 5.53 -10.54
CA ARG A 122 4.01 5.47 -9.10
C ARG A 122 3.51 4.09 -8.67
N ILE A 123 2.58 3.49 -9.41
CA ILE A 123 2.10 2.13 -9.13
C ILE A 123 3.25 1.13 -9.25
N GLN A 124 4.04 1.20 -10.32
CA GLN A 124 5.20 0.32 -10.46
C GLN A 124 6.27 0.56 -9.38
N GLN A 125 6.38 1.79 -8.85
CA GLN A 125 7.23 2.07 -7.71
C GLN A 125 6.72 1.32 -6.47
N HIS A 126 5.42 1.36 -6.16
CA HIS A 126 4.83 0.61 -5.06
C HIS A 126 5.14 -0.89 -5.17
N TRP A 127 4.96 -1.49 -6.35
CA TRP A 127 5.25 -2.91 -6.58
C TRP A 127 6.73 -3.29 -6.41
N ARG A 128 7.66 -2.40 -6.77
CA ARG A 128 9.10 -2.69 -6.70
C ARG A 128 9.68 -2.45 -5.33
N MET A 129 9.17 -1.46 -4.61
CA MET A 129 9.71 -1.07 -3.31
C MET A 129 9.67 -2.24 -2.32
N GLN A 130 10.54 -2.15 -1.33
CA GLN A 130 10.42 -2.87 -0.08
C GLN A 130 10.38 -1.80 1.01
N MET A 131 9.54 -1.99 2.02
CA MET A 131 9.52 -1.08 3.15
C MET A 131 10.86 -1.10 3.88
N PHE A 132 11.36 0.10 4.19
CA PHE A 132 12.52 0.25 5.07
C PHE A 132 12.18 -0.34 6.44
N PHE A 133 13.12 -1.10 7.00
CA PHE A 133 12.97 -1.86 8.24
C PHE A 133 12.52 -0.97 9.40
N ASP A 134 13.15 0.20 9.53
CA ASP A 134 12.82 1.24 10.53
C ASP A 134 11.44 1.92 10.32
N ARG A 135 10.73 1.59 9.25
CA ARG A 135 9.42 2.19 8.89
C ARG A 135 8.32 1.16 8.66
N MET A 136 8.60 -0.11 8.92
CA MET A 136 7.61 -1.19 8.76
C MET A 136 6.45 -1.02 9.74
N ILE A 137 6.76 -0.71 11.00
CA ILE A 137 5.79 -0.33 12.02
C ILE A 137 5.61 1.18 12.00
N PHE A 138 4.35 1.61 11.95
CA PHE A 138 3.91 2.99 12.05
C PHE A 138 2.83 3.06 13.13
N GLY A 139 3.17 3.65 14.29
CA GLY A 139 2.40 3.45 15.54
C GLY A 139 2.99 2.31 16.36
N THR A 140 2.16 1.35 16.78
CA THR A 140 2.59 0.16 17.53
C THR A 140 2.41 -1.12 16.71
N LYS A 141 3.05 -2.23 17.12
CA LYS A 141 2.92 -3.51 16.40
C LYS A 141 1.49 -4.07 16.44
N GLU A 142 0.67 -3.64 17.39
CA GLU A 142 -0.71 -4.09 17.59
C GLU A 142 -1.70 -3.40 16.65
N ASN A 143 -1.39 -2.19 16.16
CA ASN A 143 -2.35 -1.35 15.43
C ASN A 143 -1.84 -0.78 14.10
N SER A 144 -0.59 -1.08 13.75
CA SER A 144 -0.02 -0.57 12.50
C SER A 144 -0.66 -1.22 11.29
N ILE A 145 -1.12 -0.39 10.36
CA ILE A 145 -1.63 -0.82 9.04
C ILE A 145 -0.43 -1.19 8.16
N LEU A 146 -0.49 -2.31 7.44
CA LEU A 146 0.55 -2.67 6.48
C LEU A 146 0.70 -1.61 5.37
N SER A 147 1.94 -1.30 5.00
CA SER A 147 2.18 -0.37 3.89
C SER A 147 1.79 -1.00 2.56
N ILE A 148 1.20 -0.21 1.65
CA ILE A 148 1.07 -0.61 0.24
C ILE A 148 2.40 -1.06 -0.40
N ASN A 149 3.54 -0.50 0.05
CA ASN A 149 4.88 -0.89 -0.42
C ASN A 149 5.36 -2.26 0.09
N SER A 150 4.64 -2.87 1.02
CA SER A 150 4.91 -4.25 1.45
C SER A 150 4.33 -5.25 0.47
N PHE A 151 3.27 -4.88 -0.25
CA PHE A 151 2.64 -5.72 -1.26
C PHE A 151 3.42 -5.69 -2.56
N ARG A 152 3.29 -6.77 -3.33
CA ARG A 152 3.98 -7.02 -4.58
C ARG A 152 3.02 -6.84 -5.75
N SER A 153 3.53 -7.00 -6.97
CA SER A 153 2.76 -6.72 -8.17
C SER A 153 1.48 -7.55 -8.27
N LEU A 154 1.56 -8.87 -8.05
CA LEU A 154 0.43 -9.76 -8.25
C LEU A 154 -0.57 -9.77 -7.08
N ASP A 155 -0.29 -8.99 -6.04
CA ASP A 155 -1.28 -8.73 -4.99
C ASP A 155 -2.31 -7.69 -5.47
N THR A 156 -1.95 -6.84 -6.45
CA THR A 156 -2.89 -5.93 -7.10
C THR A 156 -3.69 -6.66 -8.16
N THR A 157 -5.01 -6.63 -8.06
CA THR A 157 -5.92 -7.41 -8.92
C THR A 157 -6.83 -6.53 -9.75
N ARG A 158 -7.13 -5.31 -9.29
CA ARG A 158 -7.86 -4.28 -10.06
C ARG A 158 -7.21 -2.92 -9.88
N ILE A 159 -7.31 -2.08 -10.90
CA ILE A 159 -6.80 -0.70 -10.85
C ILE A 159 -7.86 0.24 -11.41
N PHE A 160 -8.21 1.27 -10.63
CA PHE A 160 -9.07 2.36 -11.08
C PHE A 160 -8.27 3.65 -11.16
N VAL A 161 -8.53 4.46 -12.17
CA VAL A 161 -7.83 5.75 -12.37
C VAL A 161 -8.80 6.88 -12.61
N TYR A 162 -8.53 8.02 -12.00
CA TYR A 162 -9.16 9.30 -12.30
C TYR A 162 -8.06 10.24 -12.81
N LEU A 163 -8.02 10.42 -14.14
CA LEU A 163 -7.06 11.31 -14.80
C LEU A 163 -7.41 12.78 -14.57
N THR A 164 -6.45 13.56 -14.07
CA THR A 164 -6.58 15.00 -13.85
C THR A 164 -5.21 15.62 -13.61
N SER A 165 -5.03 16.88 -13.99
CA SER A 165 -3.84 17.68 -13.63
C SER A 165 -3.90 18.20 -12.20
N ASN A 166 -5.09 18.21 -11.58
CA ASN A 166 -5.31 18.66 -10.22
C ASN A 166 -5.04 17.53 -9.22
N THR A 167 -3.76 17.22 -9.02
CA THR A 167 -3.27 16.24 -8.05
C THR A 167 -3.26 16.83 -6.63
N TYR A 168 -3.39 15.98 -5.59
CA TYR A 168 -3.32 16.31 -4.15
C TYR A 168 -4.53 17.00 -3.50
N HIS A 169 -5.36 17.75 -4.25
CA HIS A 169 -6.48 18.48 -3.64
C HIS A 169 -7.66 17.60 -3.19
N LEU A 170 -7.89 16.47 -3.87
CA LEU A 170 -9.01 15.58 -3.57
C LEU A 170 -8.60 14.33 -2.80
N GLU A 171 -7.30 14.06 -2.64
CA GLU A 171 -6.81 12.78 -2.11
C GLU A 171 -7.38 12.48 -0.73
N ASP A 172 -7.32 13.44 0.19
CA ASP A 172 -7.82 13.24 1.55
C ASP A 172 -9.35 13.06 1.59
N LYS A 173 -10.08 13.82 0.76
CA LYS A 173 -11.53 13.64 0.60
C LYS A 173 -11.87 12.24 0.11
N LEU A 174 -11.17 11.76 -0.91
CA LEU A 174 -11.38 10.43 -1.50
C LEU A 174 -11.06 9.32 -0.48
N ILE A 175 -9.96 9.46 0.26
CA ILE A 175 -9.60 8.53 1.32
C ILE A 175 -10.68 8.49 2.40
N ASN A 176 -11.19 9.63 2.85
CA ASN A 176 -12.15 9.70 3.95
C ASN A 176 -13.60 9.33 3.55
N GLN A 177 -13.88 9.19 2.26
CA GLN A 177 -15.17 8.71 1.75
C GLN A 177 -15.27 7.17 1.73
N PHE A 178 -14.13 6.47 1.65
CA PHE A 178 -14.09 5.01 1.67
C PHE A 178 -14.05 4.50 3.12
N ASP A 179 -14.75 3.41 3.43
CA ASP A 179 -14.65 2.77 4.75
C ASP A 179 -13.18 2.41 5.08
N ASN A 180 -12.66 3.04 6.14
CA ASN A 180 -11.27 2.91 6.57
C ASN A 180 -10.86 1.47 6.90
N LYS A 181 -11.81 0.57 7.18
CA LYS A 181 -11.54 -0.85 7.44
C LYS A 181 -10.98 -1.58 6.20
N TYR A 182 -11.26 -1.03 5.02
CA TYR A 182 -10.82 -1.55 3.72
C TYR A 182 -9.65 -0.78 3.09
N LEU A 183 -9.02 0.19 3.78
CA LEU A 183 -7.96 1.02 3.18
C LEU A 183 -6.54 0.78 3.74
N LEU A 184 -5.53 0.69 2.88
CA LEU A 184 -4.11 0.59 3.30
C LEU A 184 -3.43 1.96 3.49
N ASN A 185 -4.17 3.06 3.41
CA ASN A 185 -3.66 4.41 3.61
C ASN A 185 -3.24 4.61 5.07
N ARG A 186 -1.93 4.76 5.32
CA ARG A 186 -1.35 4.93 6.67
C ARG A 186 -1.28 6.38 7.15
N THR A 187 -1.61 7.33 6.29
CA THR A 187 -1.63 8.77 6.58
C THR A 187 -2.83 9.42 5.90
N ALA A 188 -3.15 10.65 6.28
CA ALA A 188 -3.99 11.55 5.48
C ALA A 188 -3.42 11.75 4.06
N GLY A 189 -4.30 12.15 3.14
CA GLY A 189 -3.93 12.51 1.77
C GLY A 189 -3.37 13.95 1.67
N GLY A 190 -2.87 14.31 0.50
CA GLY A 190 -2.38 15.64 0.20
C GLY A 190 -0.89 15.87 0.51
N VAL A 191 -0.48 17.13 0.54
CA VAL A 191 0.92 17.51 0.79
C VAL A 191 1.18 17.52 2.29
N LEU A 192 1.92 16.51 2.78
CA LEU A 192 2.36 16.44 4.17
C LEU A 192 3.74 17.10 4.33
N ASP A 193 3.93 17.84 5.43
CA ASP A 193 5.20 18.47 5.78
C ASP A 193 6.21 17.45 6.36
N GLY A 194 6.67 16.56 5.49
CA GLY A 194 7.67 15.55 5.81
C GLY A 194 7.23 14.53 6.87
N LEU A 195 8.19 14.06 7.67
CA LEU A 195 7.96 13.01 8.67
C LEU A 195 7.03 13.47 9.80
N SER A 196 7.19 14.71 10.27
CA SER A 196 6.35 15.28 11.32
C SER A 196 4.88 15.36 10.89
N GLY A 197 4.63 15.84 9.66
CA GLY A 197 3.28 15.83 9.08
C GLY A 197 2.71 14.43 8.93
N ALA A 198 3.53 13.45 8.52
CA ALA A 198 3.11 12.05 8.43
C ALA A 198 2.72 11.46 9.79
N ILE A 199 3.52 11.70 10.83
CA ILE A 199 3.23 11.21 12.19
C ILE A 199 1.95 11.85 12.74
N ALA A 200 1.79 13.16 12.59
CA ALA A 200 0.62 13.89 13.07
C ALA A 200 -0.70 13.42 12.40
N ASN A 201 -0.62 13.00 11.14
CA ASN A 201 -1.76 12.52 10.36
C ASN A 201 -1.80 10.99 10.25
N GLY A 202 -1.11 10.31 11.15
CA GLY A 202 -0.97 8.87 11.14
C GLY A 202 -2.30 8.15 11.37
N LYS A 203 -2.59 7.17 10.53
CA LYS A 203 -3.74 6.27 10.70
C LYS A 203 -3.26 4.96 11.31
N THR A 204 -3.99 4.51 12.32
CA THR A 204 -3.86 3.19 12.94
C THR A 204 -5.19 2.46 12.85
N ARG A 205 -5.18 1.17 13.13
CA ARG A 205 -6.37 0.32 13.03
C ARG A 205 -6.44 -0.64 14.20
N ASP A 206 -7.64 -0.86 14.71
CA ASP A 206 -7.87 -1.97 15.62
C ASP A 206 -7.78 -3.31 14.85
N LEU A 207 -6.77 -4.11 15.18
CA LEU A 207 -6.51 -5.43 14.60
C LEU A 207 -6.92 -6.56 15.56
N SER A 208 -7.75 -6.26 16.57
CA SER A 208 -8.39 -7.29 17.38
C SER A 208 -9.52 -7.93 16.56
N VAL A 209 -9.30 -9.19 16.17
CA VAL A 209 -10.23 -10.05 15.45
C VAL A 209 -10.24 -11.43 16.07
#